data_AF-A0AAE0AFK3-F1
#
_entry.id   AF-A0AAE0AFK3-F1
#
_cell.length_a   1.000
_cell.length_b   1.000
_cell.length_c   1.000
_cell.angle_alpha   90.00
_cell.angle_beta   90.00
_cell.angle_gamma   90.00
#
_symmetry.space_group_name_H-M   'P 1'
#
loop_
_entity.id
_entity.type
_entity.pdbx_description
1 polymer ?
#
loop_
_entity_poly.entity_id
_entity_poly.type
_entity_poly.pdbx_seq_one_letter_code
_entity_poly.pdbx_strand_id
1 'polypeptide(L)'
;MCPRVAENEVATSRWVASVIGNFIRSNPNGKTKLFKNELQDKFAVKVNSQTIYRAKKIVLETLKSHHVEAYAKLRKYGIQYGKFGGVLLSVIALDGDNCIIPIAICICESENSESWIWFLRQLWDSLRWDDSRRICFISDR
;
A
#
# COMPACT_ATOMS: atom_id res chain seq x y z
N MET A 1 29.72 -26.92 -28.95
CA MET A 1 29.15 -27.43 -27.68
C MET A 1 28.50 -26.23 -26.98
N CYS A 2 27.17 -26.11 -26.99
CA CYS A 2 26.47 -24.93 -26.47
C CYS A 2 26.50 -24.94 -24.92
N PRO A 3 26.77 -23.80 -24.24
CA PRO A 3 26.70 -23.76 -22.80
C PRO A 3 25.23 -23.76 -22.37
N ARG A 4 24.81 -24.81 -21.66
CA ARG A 4 23.51 -24.82 -20.97
C ARG A 4 23.59 -23.91 -19.76
N VAL A 5 23.20 -22.65 -19.90
CA VAL A 5 22.75 -21.88 -18.75
C VAL A 5 21.34 -22.41 -18.41
N ALA A 6 21.12 -22.78 -17.15
CA ALA A 6 19.80 -23.14 -16.63
C ALA A 6 18.91 -21.89 -16.50
N GLU A 7 18.75 -21.15 -17.60
CA GLU A 7 17.79 -20.06 -17.71
C GLU A 7 16.43 -20.67 -17.96
N ASN A 8 15.63 -20.77 -16.91
CA ASN A 8 14.21 -20.97 -17.07
C ASN A 8 13.62 -19.67 -17.61
N GLU A 9 13.47 -19.57 -18.94
CA GLU A 9 12.89 -18.40 -19.64
C GLU A 9 11.52 -18.00 -19.08
N VAL A 10 10.77 -18.96 -18.55
CA VAL A 10 9.43 -18.75 -17.98
C VAL A 10 9.50 -18.05 -16.63
N ALA A 11 10.56 -18.28 -15.84
CA ALA A 11 10.73 -17.73 -14.50
C ALA A 11 11.33 -16.31 -14.52
N THR A 12 10.71 -15.42 -15.30
CA THR A 12 11.11 -14.01 -15.39
C THR A 12 10.89 -13.26 -14.07
N SER A 13 11.55 -12.11 -13.90
CA SER A 13 11.35 -11.26 -12.72
C SER A 13 9.89 -10.78 -12.56
N ARG A 14 9.17 -10.57 -13.67
CA ARG A 14 7.74 -10.23 -13.65
C ARG A 14 6.88 -11.40 -13.20
N TRP A 15 7.15 -12.59 -13.75
CA TRP A 15 6.43 -13.80 -13.34
C TRP A 15 6.64 -14.06 -11.84
N VAL A 16 7.89 -14.02 -11.35
CA VAL A 16 8.20 -14.16 -9.92
C VAL A 16 7.46 -13.12 -9.08
N ALA A 17 7.48 -11.84 -9.49
CA ALA A 17 6.75 -10.78 -8.78
C ALA A 17 5.24 -11.06 -8.71
N SER A 18 4.66 -11.66 -9.75
CA SER A 18 3.23 -11.99 -9.77
C SER A 18 2.86 -13.15 -8.83
N VAL A 19 3.69 -14.20 -8.75
CA VAL A 19 3.33 -15.43 -8.01
C VAL A 19 3.69 -15.38 -6.53
N ILE A 20 4.77 -14.70 -6.16
CA ILE A 20 5.20 -14.55 -4.75
C ILE A 20 5.11 -13.10 -4.24
N GLY A 21 4.42 -12.21 -4.96
CA GLY A 21 4.35 -10.78 -4.61
C GLY A 21 3.84 -10.52 -3.20
N ASN A 22 2.81 -11.24 -2.75
CA ASN A 22 2.30 -11.16 -1.37
C ASN A 22 3.36 -11.54 -0.34
N PHE A 23 4.09 -12.63 -0.60
CA PHE A 23 5.13 -13.09 0.31
C PHE A 23 6.32 -12.12 0.38
N ILE A 24 6.64 -11.47 -0.74
CA ILE A 24 7.63 -10.38 -0.78
C ILE A 24 7.13 -9.17 0.03
N ARG A 25 5.85 -8.80 -0.09
CA ARG A 25 5.23 -7.70 0.67
C ARG A 25 5.31 -7.91 2.17
N SER A 26 4.98 -9.12 2.64
CA SER A 26 5.06 -9.45 4.08
C SER A 26 6.51 -9.62 4.58
N ASN A 27 7.50 -9.72 3.69
CA ASN A 27 8.90 -9.91 4.03
C ASN A 27 9.80 -8.91 3.26
N PRO A 28 9.58 -7.59 3.35
CA PRO A 28 10.23 -6.62 2.47
C PRO A 28 11.75 -6.55 2.70
N ASN A 29 12.23 -6.94 3.89
CA ASN A 29 13.65 -7.02 4.24
C ASN A 29 14.22 -8.45 4.13
N GLY A 30 13.43 -9.41 3.64
CA GLY A 30 13.83 -10.79 3.48
C GLY A 30 15.06 -10.94 2.58
N LYS A 31 15.93 -11.91 2.91
CA LYS A 31 17.12 -12.23 2.12
C LYS A 31 16.75 -13.06 0.89
N THR A 32 17.54 -12.95 -0.19
CA THR A 32 17.32 -13.68 -1.45
C THR A 32 17.11 -15.18 -1.26
N LYS A 33 17.80 -15.80 -0.30
CA LYS A 33 17.67 -17.24 0.01
C LYS A 33 16.24 -17.62 0.42
N LEU A 34 15.57 -16.77 1.19
CA LEU A 34 14.18 -16.99 1.64
C LEU A 34 13.25 -17.14 0.43
N PHE A 35 13.29 -16.19 -0.50
CA PHE A 35 12.44 -16.19 -1.69
C PHE A 35 12.79 -17.30 -2.67
N LYS A 36 14.07 -17.70 -2.74
CA LYS A 36 14.47 -18.86 -3.55
C LYS A 36 13.89 -20.16 -3.01
N ASN A 37 13.93 -20.35 -1.69
CA ASN A 37 13.36 -21.53 -1.05
C ASN A 37 11.85 -21.56 -1.31
N GLU A 38 11.15 -20.44 -1.10
CA GLU A 38 9.71 -20.34 -1.36
C GLU A 38 9.32 -20.73 -2.79
N LEU A 39 10.08 -20.28 -3.80
CA LEU A 39 9.82 -20.62 -5.21
C LEU A 39 10.13 -22.08 -5.53
N GLN A 40 11.16 -22.64 -4.91
CA GLN A 40 11.49 -24.05 -5.05
C GLN A 40 10.43 -24.94 -4.39
N ASP A 41 9.93 -24.55 -3.22
CA ASP A 41 8.98 -25.36 -2.44
C ASP A 41 7.57 -25.31 -3.05
N LYS A 42 7.11 -24.12 -3.48
CA LYS A 42 5.75 -23.97 -4.05
C LYS A 42 5.64 -24.32 -5.53
N PHE A 43 6.68 -24.07 -6.31
CA PHE A 43 6.60 -24.15 -7.77
C PHE A 43 7.65 -25.09 -8.38
N ALA A 44 8.51 -25.70 -7.57
CA ALA A 44 9.64 -26.50 -8.05
C ALA A 44 10.60 -25.74 -8.99
N VAL A 45 10.63 -24.41 -8.91
CA VAL A 45 11.41 -23.54 -9.80
C VAL A 45 12.67 -23.03 -9.12
N LYS A 46 13.83 -23.24 -9.77
CA LYS A 46 15.09 -22.59 -9.41
C LYS A 46 15.24 -21.28 -10.18
N VAL A 47 15.56 -20.22 -9.46
CA VAL A 47 15.81 -18.89 -10.04
C VAL A 47 17.13 -18.30 -9.55
N ASN A 48 17.75 -17.53 -10.43
CA ASN A 48 18.98 -16.80 -10.12
C ASN A 48 18.71 -15.65 -9.12
N SER A 49 19.76 -15.22 -8.40
CA SER A 49 19.62 -14.16 -7.39
C SER A 49 19.20 -12.81 -7.99
N GLN A 50 19.61 -12.52 -9.22
CA GLN A 50 19.30 -11.27 -9.90
C GLN A 50 17.82 -11.15 -10.24
N THR A 51 17.18 -12.25 -10.65
CA THR A 51 15.76 -12.36 -10.92
C THR A 51 14.95 -12.09 -9.66
N ILE A 52 15.37 -12.65 -8.52
CA ILE A 52 14.75 -12.37 -7.22
C ILE A 52 14.90 -10.89 -6.85
N TYR A 53 16.11 -10.33 -7.00
CA TYR A 53 16.35 -8.91 -6.71
C TYR A 53 15.44 -8.01 -7.56
N ARG A 54 15.37 -8.27 -8.86
CA ARG A 54 14.51 -7.52 -9.79
C ARG A 54 13.02 -7.70 -9.47
N ALA A 55 12.58 -8.92 -9.15
CA ALA A 55 11.20 -9.18 -8.75
C ALA A 55 10.83 -8.44 -7.46
N LYS A 56 11.72 -8.51 -6.46
CA LYS A 56 11.58 -7.78 -5.20
C LYS A 56 11.50 -6.28 -5.43
N LYS A 57 12.37 -5.74 -6.29
CA LYS A 57 12.36 -4.33 -6.67
C LYS A 57 11.03 -3.93 -7.33
N ILE A 58 10.52 -4.73 -8.27
CA ILE A 58 9.21 -4.49 -8.91
C ILE A 58 8.11 -4.40 -7.86
N VAL A 59 7.99 -5.39 -6.96
CA VAL A 59 6.92 -5.41 -5.94
C VAL A 59 7.01 -4.19 -5.01
N LEU A 60 8.23 -3.85 -4.56
CA LEU A 60 8.44 -2.72 -3.65
C LEU A 60 8.23 -1.36 -4.33
N GLU A 61 8.56 -1.23 -5.62
CA GLU A 61 8.30 -0.02 -6.41
C GLU A 61 6.81 0.16 -6.71
N THR A 62 6.11 -0.93 -7.03
CA THR A 62 4.65 -0.91 -7.21
C THR A 62 3.95 -0.45 -5.93
N LEU A 63 4.37 -0.96 -4.76
CA LEU A 63 3.85 -0.51 -3.47
C LEU A 63 4.02 1.01 -3.27
N LYS A 64 5.22 1.54 -3.55
CA LYS A 64 5.49 2.99 -3.50
C LYS A 64 4.59 3.79 -4.44
N SER A 65 4.36 3.32 -5.65
CA SER A 65 3.47 3.98 -6.62
C SER A 65 2.04 4.09 -6.08
N HIS A 66 1.52 3.02 -5.48
CA HIS A 66 0.19 3.02 -4.88
C HIS A 66 0.04 4.07 -3.77
N HIS A 67 1.07 4.26 -2.93
CA HIS A 67 1.06 5.35 -1.95
C HIS A 67 1.01 6.72 -2.65
N VAL A 68 1.88 6.97 -3.63
CA VAL A 68 1.90 8.25 -4.35
C VAL A 68 0.54 8.55 -4.99
N GLU A 69 -0.09 7.56 -5.60
CA GLU A 69 -1.43 7.68 -6.19
C GLU A 69 -2.51 7.96 -5.14
N ALA A 70 -2.50 7.26 -4.00
CA ALA A 70 -3.44 7.48 -2.91
C ALA A 70 -3.37 8.93 -2.36
N TYR A 71 -2.15 9.48 -2.26
CA TYR A 71 -1.92 10.84 -1.79
C TYR A 71 -1.98 11.91 -2.90
N ALA A 72 -2.00 11.53 -4.18
CA ALA A 72 -1.98 12.47 -5.31
C ALA A 72 -3.14 13.47 -5.27
N LYS A 73 -4.30 13.03 -4.75
CA LYS A 73 -5.47 13.88 -4.56
C LYS A 73 -5.20 15.01 -3.56
N LEU A 74 -4.49 14.75 -2.43
CA LEU A 74 -4.16 15.79 -1.43
C LEU A 74 -3.39 16.95 -2.05
N ARG A 75 -2.45 16.66 -2.96
CA ARG A 75 -1.70 17.70 -3.66
C ARG A 75 -2.61 18.61 -4.49
N LYS A 76 -3.58 18.03 -5.20
CA LYS A 76 -4.59 18.80 -5.94
C LYS A 76 -5.43 19.66 -4.98
N TYR A 77 -5.82 19.10 -3.84
CA TYR A 77 -6.61 19.82 -2.83
C TYR A 77 -5.85 21.00 -2.22
N GLY A 78 -4.58 20.84 -1.85
CA GLY A 78 -3.76 21.94 -1.32
C GLY A 78 -3.61 23.10 -2.32
N ILE A 79 -3.44 22.80 -3.61
CA ILE A 79 -3.34 23.82 -4.67
C ILE A 79 -4.68 24.53 -4.89
N GLN A 80 -5.77 23.76 -4.95
CA GLN A 80 -7.09 24.29 -5.28
C GLN A 80 -7.71 25.08 -4.12
N TYR A 81 -7.56 24.60 -2.89
CA TYR A 81 -8.29 25.13 -1.74
C TYR A 81 -7.43 25.90 -0.74
N GLY A 82 -6.10 25.80 -0.80
CA GLY A 82 -5.20 26.52 0.10
C GLY A 82 -5.30 28.06 0.03
N LYS A 83 -5.95 28.59 -1.01
CA LYS A 83 -6.19 30.04 -1.18
C LYS A 83 -7.42 30.57 -0.44
N PHE A 84 -8.34 29.71 -0.02
CA PHE A 84 -9.64 30.12 0.52
C PHE A 84 -9.66 30.18 2.05
N GLY A 85 -8.55 29.87 2.72
CA GLY A 85 -8.53 29.70 4.18
C GLY A 85 -9.29 28.44 4.62
N GLY A 86 -9.24 28.12 5.92
CA GLY A 86 -9.90 26.95 6.50
C GLY A 86 -8.93 25.86 6.99
N VAL A 87 -9.51 24.79 7.54
CA VAL A 87 -8.81 23.63 8.11
C VAL A 87 -9.11 22.37 7.29
N LEU A 88 -8.06 21.61 6.98
CA LEU A 88 -8.17 20.29 6.36
C LEU A 88 -8.26 19.23 7.46
N LEU A 89 -9.45 18.63 7.61
CA LEU A 89 -9.63 17.44 8.43
C LEU A 89 -9.30 16.20 7.58
N SER A 90 -8.61 15.23 8.15
CA SER A 90 -8.27 13.98 7.46
C SER A 90 -8.41 12.77 8.38
N VAL A 91 -8.93 11.68 7.82
CA VAL A 91 -8.98 10.37 8.47
C VAL A 91 -8.07 9.43 7.70
N ILE A 92 -7.13 8.83 8.43
CA ILE A 92 -6.19 7.85 7.92
C ILE A 92 -6.41 6.51 8.64
N ALA A 93 -6.03 5.41 7.98
CA ALA A 93 -5.94 4.10 8.62
C ALA A 93 -4.57 3.47 8.40
N LEU A 94 -4.27 2.46 9.20
CA LEU A 94 -3.16 1.54 9.00
C LEU A 94 -3.70 0.26 8.36
N ASP A 95 -3.06 -0.20 7.30
CA ASP A 95 -3.31 -1.53 6.73
C ASP A 95 -2.45 -2.61 7.40
N GLY A 96 -2.64 -3.86 6.97
CA GLY A 96 -1.87 -5.01 7.48
C GLY A 96 -0.37 -4.97 7.19
N ASP A 97 0.07 -4.04 6.34
CA ASP A 97 1.47 -3.82 5.99
C ASP A 97 2.05 -2.59 6.72
N ASN A 98 1.40 -2.15 7.81
CA ASN A 98 1.76 -0.95 8.59
C ASN A 98 1.83 0.34 7.75
N CYS A 99 1.09 0.39 6.65
CA CYS A 99 1.07 1.55 5.78
C CYS A 99 -0.07 2.49 6.15
N ILE A 100 0.21 3.80 6.16
CA ILE A 100 -0.80 4.84 6.35
C ILE A 100 -1.53 5.06 5.03
N ILE A 101 -2.84 4.85 5.02
CA ILE A 101 -3.73 5.06 3.88
C ILE A 101 -4.78 6.14 4.20
N PRO A 102 -4.98 7.14 3.32
CA PRO A 102 -6.05 8.11 3.50
C PRO A 102 -7.41 7.47 3.21
N ILE A 103 -8.35 7.57 4.15
CA ILE A 103 -9.73 7.08 3.99
C ILE A 103 -10.63 8.21 3.51
N ALA A 104 -10.59 9.36 4.21
CA ALA A 104 -11.45 10.49 3.93
C ALA A 104 -10.78 11.81 4.29
N ILE A 105 -11.23 12.88 3.66
CA ILE A 105 -10.79 14.26 3.93
C ILE A 105 -11.99 15.20 3.85
N CYS A 106 -11.90 16.32 4.57
CA CYS A 106 -12.90 17.39 4.54
C CYS A 106 -12.22 18.75 4.71
N ILE A 107 -12.78 19.78 4.08
CA ILE A 107 -12.35 21.17 4.25
C ILE A 107 -13.45 21.88 5.03
N CYS A 108 -13.08 22.48 6.15
CA CYS A 108 -13.97 23.19 7.04
C CYS A 108 -13.46 24.61 7.28
N GLU A 109 -14.34 25.54 7.62
CA GLU A 109 -13.93 26.92 7.93
C GLU A 109 -13.08 27.00 9.21
N SER A 110 -13.38 26.14 10.19
CA SER A 110 -12.61 25.99 11.43
C SER A 110 -12.66 24.55 11.92
N GLU A 111 -11.67 24.17 12.72
CA GLU A 111 -11.68 22.89 13.44
C GLU A 111 -12.45 23.04 14.75
N ASN A 112 -13.66 22.49 14.78
CA ASN A 112 -14.52 22.52 15.96
C ASN A 112 -15.37 21.22 16.07
N SER A 113 -16.12 21.09 17.16
CA SER A 113 -16.93 19.89 17.40
C SER A 113 -18.01 19.67 16.33
N GLU A 114 -18.60 20.73 15.78
CA GLU A 114 -19.63 20.62 14.75
C GLU A 114 -19.05 20.11 13.43
N SER A 115 -17.90 20.65 13.00
CA SER A 115 -17.21 20.19 11.79
C SER A 115 -16.79 18.71 11.90
N TRP A 116 -16.29 18.30 13.06
CA TRP A 116 -15.89 16.91 13.30
C TRP A 116 -17.10 15.97 13.35
N ILE A 117 -18.19 16.34 14.03
CA ILE A 117 -19.42 15.54 14.08
C ILE A 117 -19.98 15.35 12.67
N TRP A 118 -20.05 16.43 11.88
CA TRP A 118 -20.52 16.34 10.51
C TRP A 118 -19.64 15.42 9.67
N PHE A 119 -18.32 15.60 9.72
CA PHE A 119 -17.38 14.80 8.94
C PHE A 119 -17.42 13.31 9.30
N LEU A 120 -17.44 12.98 10.60
CA LEU A 120 -17.51 11.60 11.06
C LEU A 120 -18.85 10.94 10.71
N ARG A 121 -19.97 11.69 10.71
CA ARG A 121 -21.26 11.17 10.21
C ARG A 121 -21.20 10.82 8.73
N GLN A 122 -20.64 11.70 7.90
CA GLN A 122 -20.47 11.41 6.48
C GLN A 122 -19.58 10.18 6.23
N LEU A 123 -18.51 10.05 7.03
CA LEU A 123 -17.64 8.89 6.97
C LEU A 123 -18.37 7.61 7.37
N TRP A 124 -19.14 7.64 8.47
CA TRP A 124 -19.93 6.52 8.97
C TRP A 124 -20.89 5.99 7.90
N ASP A 125 -21.66 6.89 7.30
CA ASP A 125 -22.63 6.57 6.24
C ASP A 125 -21.95 5.98 5.01
N SER A 126 -20.81 6.57 4.61
CA SER A 126 -20.05 6.14 3.43
C SER A 126 -19.42 4.75 3.61
N LEU A 127 -18.96 4.43 4.81
CA LEU A 127 -18.36 3.12 5.13
C LEU A 127 -19.40 2.01 5.25
N ARG A 128 -20.71 2.33 5.21
CA ARG A 128 -21.82 1.39 5.48
C ARG A 128 -21.55 0.58 6.73
N TRP A 129 -21.21 1.30 7.79
CA TRP A 129 -20.72 0.70 9.01
C TRP A 129 -21.75 -0.26 9.62
N ASP A 130 -21.24 -1.37 10.17
CA ASP A 130 -22.00 -2.33 10.96
C ASP A 130 -21.44 -2.37 12.38
N ASP A 131 -22.28 -2.17 13.38
CA ASP A 131 -21.92 -2.13 14.80
C ASP A 131 -21.29 -3.44 15.31
N SER A 132 -21.39 -4.53 14.53
CA SER A 132 -20.68 -5.79 14.82
C SER A 132 -19.15 -5.64 14.74
N ARG A 133 -18.62 -4.62 14.05
CA ARG A 133 -17.19 -4.38 13.89
C ARG A 133 -16.70 -3.28 14.83
N ARG A 134 -15.81 -3.64 15.75
CA ARG A 134 -15.13 -2.67 16.63
C ARG A 134 -14.04 -1.95 15.85
N ILE A 135 -14.05 -0.62 15.90
CA ILE A 135 -13.01 0.25 15.33
C ILE A 135 -12.58 1.23 16.42
N CYS A 136 -11.29 1.56 16.42
CA CYS A 136 -10.70 2.53 17.31
C CYS A 136 -10.39 3.80 16.53
N PHE A 137 -10.90 4.95 17.00
CA PHE A 137 -10.48 6.26 16.52
C PHE A 137 -9.43 6.83 17.48
N ILE A 138 -8.36 7.37 16.90
CA ILE A 138 -7.33 8.10 17.63
C ILE A 138 -7.25 9.47 16.97
N SER A 139 -7.52 10.51 17.73
CA SER A 139 -7.26 11.89 17.36
C SER A 139 -6.13 12.44 18.21
N ASP A 140 -5.49 13.50 17.74
CA ASP A 140 -4.81 14.42 18.64
C ASP A 140 -5.85 15.17 19.51
N ARG A 141 -5.37 16.02 20.42
CA ARG A 141 -6.16 16.63 21.49
C ARG A 141 -6.33 18.12 21.27
#